data_AF-A0A2T5XVG7-F1
#
_entry.id   AF-A0A2T5XVG7-F1
#
_cell.length_a   1.000
_cell.length_b   1.000
_cell.length_c   1.000
_cell.angle_alpha   90.00
_cell.angle_beta   90.00
_cell.angle_gamma   90.00
#
_symmetry.space_group_name_H-M   'P 1'
#
loop_
_entity.id
_entity.type
_entity.pdbx_description
1 polymer ?
#
loop_
_entity_poly.entity_id
_entity_poly.type
_entity_poly.pdbx_seq_one_letter_code
_entity_poly.pdbx_strand_id
1 'polypeptide(L)'
;MSRYIKNIHINKVRHLSNINIPLEKEDYPHLMITGKNGSGKTSLLNAIANHIERIANDRCKLFENVGEVTVAFEDVDNLIRKYQDGNFIIAFYEAHRTIKKLQEPKTPTKPELQDKWGIKQTSTQEFLKFLADLKIQEALARNEKLEKDANQIREWFVNFERLLGEIFQDKDLQLYFNYKDYSFKILTKGKEFKFTELSDGFAAVLDIVVDLILKMQHKNQLTRAYECEGIVLVDEIETHLHLELQKVIMPLLTEIFPNIQFIVTTHSPFVLSSLSNAVAFDLEHQEIIEDLTEYSYESLAEGYFGVKTASSYMGMQLGRLEELLKKEMLPLSEKTELKDLICDFDKIPEVVSPKIIGRYLQLKNQHFAKINAL
;
A
#
# COMPACT_ATOMS: atom_id res chain seq x y z
N MET A 1 -7.16 7.15 16.36
CA MET A 1 -7.12 6.07 15.35
C MET A 1 -7.45 4.78 16.07
N SER A 2 -8.32 3.95 15.51
CA SER A 2 -8.88 2.81 16.26
C SER A 2 -8.03 1.55 16.07
N ARG A 3 -7.56 0.98 17.17
CA ARG A 3 -6.90 -0.33 17.21
C ARG A 3 -7.89 -1.37 17.70
N TYR A 4 -7.93 -2.53 17.04
CA TYR A 4 -8.83 -3.63 17.42
C TYR A 4 -8.08 -4.89 17.84
N ILE A 5 -6.90 -5.14 17.27
CA ILE A 5 -6.03 -6.27 17.61
C ILE A 5 -4.87 -5.77 18.48
N LYS A 6 -4.66 -6.42 19.63
CA LYS A 6 -3.61 -6.12 20.62
C LYS A 6 -2.39 -7.03 20.51
N ASN A 7 -2.59 -8.27 20.10
CA ASN A 7 -1.50 -9.24 20.01
C ASN A 7 -1.86 -10.35 19.02
N ILE A 8 -0.85 -10.85 18.30
CA ILE A 8 -0.96 -12.01 17.43
C ILE A 8 0.07 -13.04 17.88
N HIS A 9 -0.39 -14.19 18.33
CA HIS A 9 0.46 -15.31 18.70
C HIS A 9 0.44 -16.38 17.60
N ILE A 10 1.60 -16.69 17.03
CA ILE A 10 1.78 -17.72 16.02
C ILE A 10 2.03 -19.05 16.73
N ASN A 11 1.02 -19.92 16.78
CA ASN A 11 1.16 -21.27 17.33
C ASN A 11 2.05 -22.12 16.42
N LYS A 12 1.59 -22.34 15.18
CA LYS A 12 2.31 -23.05 14.12
C LYS A 12 1.75 -22.67 12.76
N VAL A 13 2.53 -21.94 11.97
CA VAL A 13 2.22 -21.61 10.56
C VAL A 13 3.44 -21.98 9.72
N ARG A 14 3.33 -22.98 8.84
CA ARG A 14 4.48 -23.47 8.05
C ARG A 14 5.68 -23.82 8.97
N HIS A 15 6.81 -23.15 8.79
CA HIS A 15 8.00 -23.31 9.61
C HIS A 15 7.98 -22.43 10.88
N LEU A 16 7.19 -21.35 10.91
CA LEU A 16 7.04 -20.44 12.04
C LEU A 16 6.31 -21.12 13.21
N SER A 17 6.81 -20.96 14.43
CA SER A 17 6.19 -21.55 15.62
C SER A 17 6.56 -20.79 16.88
N ASN A 18 5.57 -20.62 17.76
CA ASN A 18 5.70 -19.97 19.06
C ASN A 18 6.31 -18.56 19.00
N ILE A 19 5.82 -17.74 18.06
CA ILE A 19 6.24 -16.35 17.87
C ILE A 19 5.14 -15.43 18.36
N ASN A 20 5.50 -14.40 19.11
CA ASN A 20 4.55 -13.40 19.59
C ASN A 20 4.77 -12.06 18.90
N ILE A 21 3.71 -11.48 18.34
CA ILE A 21 3.71 -10.16 17.70
C ILE A 21 2.83 -9.22 18.55
N PRO A 22 3.42 -8.48 19.49
CA PRO A 22 2.69 -7.50 20.30
C PRO A 22 2.35 -6.26 19.48
N LEU A 23 1.13 -5.77 19.63
CA LEU A 23 0.59 -4.56 19.00
C LEU A 23 0.06 -3.58 20.08
N GLU A 24 0.74 -3.54 21.23
CA GLU A 24 0.27 -2.90 22.45
C GLU A 24 0.44 -1.37 22.48
N LYS A 25 1.22 -0.79 21.56
CA LYS A 25 1.40 0.67 21.46
C LYS A 25 0.21 1.31 20.73
N GLU A 26 -0.47 2.24 21.38
CA GLU A 26 -1.62 2.96 20.80
C GLU A 26 -1.25 3.81 19.59
N ASP A 27 -0.01 4.32 19.55
CA ASP A 27 0.49 5.17 18.47
C ASP A 27 0.67 4.43 17.14
N TYR A 28 0.64 3.09 17.13
CA TYR A 28 0.91 2.27 15.95
C TYR A 28 -0.21 1.23 15.71
N PRO A 29 -1.40 1.64 15.25
CA PRO A 29 -2.51 0.71 15.05
C PRO A 29 -2.24 -0.31 13.92
N HIS A 30 -1.41 0.02 12.93
CA HIS A 30 -1.19 -0.82 11.75
C HIS A 30 -0.01 -1.79 11.93
N LEU A 31 -0.09 -2.95 11.28
CA LEU A 31 0.97 -3.96 11.25
C LEU A 31 1.45 -4.19 9.81
N MET A 32 2.75 -4.07 9.58
CA MET A 32 3.42 -4.47 8.34
C MET A 32 4.26 -5.73 8.58
N ILE A 33 3.93 -6.82 7.90
CA ILE A 33 4.68 -8.08 8.01
C ILE A 33 5.67 -8.14 6.85
N THR A 34 6.95 -8.27 7.15
CA THR A 34 8.02 -8.32 6.14
C THR A 34 8.94 -9.53 6.31
N GLY A 35 9.88 -9.69 5.39
CA GLY A 35 10.82 -10.82 5.29
C GLY A 35 10.94 -11.33 3.86
N LYS A 36 11.94 -12.19 3.61
CA LYS A 36 12.23 -12.74 2.27
C LYS A 36 11.11 -13.59 1.67
N ASN A 37 11.21 -13.86 0.37
CA ASN A 37 10.32 -14.81 -0.30
C ASN A 37 10.42 -16.19 0.37
N GLY A 38 9.28 -16.79 0.68
CA GLY A 38 9.21 -18.06 1.41
C GLY A 38 9.22 -17.95 2.94
N SER A 39 9.35 -16.75 3.54
CA SER A 39 9.31 -16.57 5.01
C SER A 39 7.95 -16.86 5.65
N GLY A 40 6.90 -17.09 4.85
CA GLY A 40 5.57 -17.46 5.34
C GLY A 40 4.56 -16.32 5.45
N LYS A 41 4.91 -15.08 5.02
CA LYS A 41 4.03 -13.88 5.05
C LYS A 41 2.58 -14.17 4.63
N THR A 42 2.37 -14.64 3.40
CA THR A 42 1.03 -14.97 2.87
C THR A 42 0.32 -16.03 3.71
N SER A 43 1.04 -17.06 4.18
CA SER A 43 0.43 -18.12 5.00
C SER A 43 0.00 -17.58 6.37
N LEU A 44 0.82 -16.72 6.97
CA LEU A 44 0.50 -16.06 8.24
C LEU A 44 -0.69 -15.13 8.08
N LEU A 45 -0.71 -14.28 7.05
CA LEU A 45 -1.82 -13.36 6.81
C LEU A 45 -3.14 -14.11 6.57
N ASN A 46 -3.11 -15.22 5.83
CA ASN A 46 -4.26 -16.10 5.66
C ASN A 46 -4.70 -16.74 6.98
N ALA A 47 -3.78 -17.21 7.81
CA ALA A 47 -4.10 -17.78 9.12
C ALA A 47 -4.77 -16.75 10.04
N ILE A 48 -4.28 -15.50 10.03
CA ILE A 48 -4.89 -14.38 10.76
C ILE A 48 -6.31 -14.12 10.23
N ALA A 49 -6.49 -14.00 8.91
CA ALA A 49 -7.81 -13.77 8.30
C ALA A 49 -8.82 -14.86 8.68
N ASN A 50 -8.43 -16.14 8.57
CA ASN A 50 -9.28 -17.28 8.92
C ASN A 50 -9.66 -17.27 10.42
N HIS A 51 -8.72 -16.91 11.30
CA HIS A 51 -8.98 -16.83 12.73
C HIS A 51 -9.96 -15.70 13.06
N ILE A 52 -9.77 -14.52 12.46
CA ILE A 52 -10.68 -13.38 12.59
C ILE A 52 -12.07 -13.75 12.05
N GLU A 53 -12.17 -14.41 10.89
CA GLU A 53 -13.44 -14.85 10.30
C GLU A 53 -14.23 -15.74 11.24
N ARG A 54 -13.53 -16.72 11.83
CA ARG A 54 -14.15 -17.66 12.75
C ARG A 54 -14.70 -16.95 13.97
N ILE A 55 -13.92 -16.03 14.57
CA ILE A 55 -14.36 -15.27 15.75
C ILE A 55 -15.54 -14.37 15.41
N ALA A 56 -15.46 -13.62 14.31
CA ALA A 56 -16.50 -12.68 13.89
C ALA A 56 -17.85 -13.38 13.61
N ASN A 57 -17.81 -14.63 13.14
CA ASN A 57 -18.99 -15.46 12.89
C ASN A 57 -19.45 -16.33 14.07
N ASP A 58 -18.64 -16.44 15.13
CA ASP A 58 -18.97 -17.30 16.27
C ASP A 58 -19.92 -16.59 17.25
N ARG A 59 -21.17 -17.07 17.30
CA ARG A 59 -22.19 -16.60 18.25
C ARG A 59 -22.09 -17.25 19.64
N CYS A 60 -21.27 -18.30 19.79
CA CYS A 60 -21.21 -19.17 20.95
C CYS A 60 -19.89 -19.07 21.75
N LYS A 61 -18.91 -18.27 21.31
CA LYS A 61 -17.63 -18.02 21.98
C LYS A 61 -16.83 -19.29 22.33
N LEU A 62 -16.82 -20.28 21.43
CA LEU A 62 -16.25 -21.61 21.70
C LEU A 62 -14.75 -21.74 21.38
N PHE A 63 -14.09 -20.68 20.89
CA PHE A 63 -12.73 -20.76 20.34
C PHE A 63 -11.74 -19.76 20.96
N GLU A 64 -11.41 -19.96 22.23
CA GLU A 64 -10.14 -19.46 22.76
C GLU A 64 -9.10 -20.57 22.57
N ASN A 65 -8.10 -20.33 21.71
CA ASN A 65 -6.82 -21.09 21.62
C ASN A 65 -6.68 -22.31 20.70
N VAL A 66 -7.57 -22.56 19.72
CA VAL A 66 -7.35 -23.63 18.72
C VAL A 66 -7.10 -23.06 17.33
N GLY A 67 -5.91 -23.24 16.77
CA GLY A 67 -5.61 -22.84 15.39
C GLY A 67 -4.12 -22.60 15.12
N GLU A 68 -3.78 -22.26 13.89
CA GLU A 68 -2.41 -21.92 13.49
C GLU A 68 -1.91 -20.63 14.16
N VAL A 69 -2.84 -19.72 14.46
CA VAL A 69 -2.62 -18.44 15.16
C VAL A 69 -3.71 -18.18 16.20
N THR A 70 -3.40 -17.31 17.16
CA THR A 70 -4.32 -16.76 18.15
C THR A 70 -4.26 -15.25 18.10
N VAL A 71 -5.40 -14.59 17.83
CA VAL A 71 -5.49 -13.14 17.73
C VAL A 71 -6.23 -12.60 18.96
N ALA A 72 -5.56 -11.77 19.75
CA ALA A 72 -6.16 -11.11 20.90
C ALA A 72 -6.71 -9.73 20.50
N PHE A 73 -7.96 -9.48 20.86
CA PHE A 73 -8.67 -8.24 20.54
C PHE A 73 -8.77 -7.31 21.76
N GLU A 74 -8.96 -6.03 21.50
CA GLU A 74 -9.26 -5.01 22.50
C GLU A 74 -10.59 -5.30 23.23
N ASP A 75 -11.64 -5.53 22.43
CA ASP A 75 -12.98 -5.89 22.89
C ASP A 75 -13.62 -6.81 21.83
N VAL A 76 -13.47 -8.12 22.04
CA VAL A 76 -13.98 -9.14 21.11
C VAL A 76 -15.51 -9.12 21.04
N ASP A 77 -16.20 -8.79 22.14
CA ASP A 77 -17.66 -8.78 22.21
C ASP A 77 -18.24 -7.64 21.39
N ASN A 78 -17.64 -6.46 21.51
CA ASN A 78 -18.02 -5.30 20.70
C ASN A 78 -17.71 -5.53 19.22
N LEU A 79 -16.55 -6.12 18.88
CA LEU A 79 -16.20 -6.47 17.50
C LEU A 79 -17.23 -7.41 16.88
N ILE A 80 -17.57 -8.52 17.56
CA ILE A 80 -18.56 -9.48 17.06
C ILE A 80 -19.92 -8.79 16.86
N ARG A 81 -20.39 -7.98 17.82
CA ARG A 81 -21.65 -7.26 17.69
C ARG A 81 -21.64 -6.32 16.47
N LYS A 82 -20.64 -5.44 16.36
CA LYS A 82 -20.56 -4.49 15.24
C LYS A 82 -20.44 -5.20 13.89
N TYR A 83 -19.69 -6.29 13.80
CA TYR A 83 -19.61 -7.10 12.57
C TYR A 83 -20.96 -7.75 12.23
N GLN A 84 -21.66 -8.29 13.23
CA GLN A 84 -22.98 -8.89 13.02
C GLN A 84 -24.04 -7.85 12.61
N ASP A 85 -23.88 -6.60 13.02
CA ASP A 85 -24.75 -5.47 12.66
C ASP A 85 -24.36 -4.78 11.34
N GLY A 86 -23.28 -5.22 10.66
CA GLY A 86 -22.79 -4.60 9.42
C GLY A 86 -22.09 -3.23 9.63
N ASN A 87 -21.71 -2.91 10.87
CA ASN A 87 -21.01 -1.68 11.25
C ASN A 87 -19.50 -1.89 11.48
N PHE A 88 -18.97 -3.05 11.10
CA PHE A 88 -17.55 -3.37 11.17
C PHE A 88 -17.15 -4.18 9.93
N ILE A 89 -16.14 -3.71 9.21
CA ILE A 89 -15.65 -4.36 7.98
C ILE A 89 -14.50 -5.30 8.32
N ILE A 90 -14.55 -6.49 7.72
CA ILE A 90 -13.41 -7.41 7.69
C ILE A 90 -13.20 -7.81 6.24
N ALA A 91 -12.02 -7.48 5.70
CA ALA A 91 -11.70 -7.72 4.30
C ALA A 91 -10.27 -8.26 4.16
N PHE A 92 -10.06 -9.12 3.16
CA PHE A 92 -8.77 -9.68 2.81
C PHE A 92 -8.55 -9.55 1.30
N TYR A 93 -7.43 -8.96 0.93
CA TYR A 93 -7.02 -8.78 -0.46
C TYR A 93 -5.76 -9.60 -0.73
N GLU A 94 -5.85 -10.51 -1.70
CA GLU A 94 -4.72 -11.34 -2.15
C GLU A 94 -3.70 -10.51 -2.95
N ALA A 95 -2.50 -11.04 -3.17
CA ALA A 95 -1.46 -10.37 -3.95
C ALA A 95 -1.88 -10.16 -5.42
N HIS A 96 -2.52 -11.16 -6.03
CA HIS A 96 -2.99 -11.11 -7.41
C HIS A 96 -4.37 -10.45 -7.50
N ARG A 97 -4.39 -9.13 -7.29
CA ARG A 97 -5.61 -8.32 -7.45
C ARG A 97 -5.91 -8.12 -8.92
N THR A 98 -7.17 -8.29 -9.32
CA THR A 98 -7.58 -7.99 -10.70
C THR A 98 -8.91 -7.23 -10.73
N ILE A 99 -8.81 -5.90 -10.78
CA ILE A 99 -9.94 -5.01 -11.12
C ILE A 99 -10.49 -5.27 -12.54
N LYS A 100 -9.79 -6.09 -13.34
CA LYS A 100 -10.10 -6.44 -14.75
C LYS A 100 -11.48 -7.10 -14.96
N LYS A 101 -12.25 -7.30 -13.89
CA LYS A 101 -13.65 -7.73 -13.92
C LYS A 101 -14.66 -6.58 -14.02
N LEU A 102 -14.22 -5.31 -13.96
CA LEU A 102 -15.10 -4.17 -14.21
C LEU A 102 -15.73 -4.27 -15.59
N GLN A 103 -17.04 -4.04 -15.64
CA GLN A 103 -17.80 -4.02 -16.89
C GLN A 103 -18.59 -2.74 -16.97
N GLU A 104 -18.49 -2.06 -18.10
CA GLU A 104 -19.26 -0.85 -18.37
C GLU A 104 -20.77 -1.17 -18.29
N PRO A 105 -21.54 -0.39 -17.52
CA PRO A 105 -22.98 -0.59 -17.42
C PRO A 105 -23.61 -0.29 -18.77
N LYS A 106 -24.46 -1.19 -19.26
CA LYS A 106 -25.25 -0.96 -20.49
C LYS A 106 -26.60 -0.33 -20.19
N THR A 107 -27.08 -0.50 -18.98
CA THR A 107 -28.39 -0.06 -18.51
C THR A 107 -28.31 0.49 -17.08
N PRO A 108 -29.17 1.47 -16.73
CA PRO A 108 -29.26 2.00 -15.38
C PRO A 108 -29.79 0.90 -14.45
N THR A 109 -28.89 0.30 -13.68
CA THR A 109 -29.17 -0.87 -12.86
C THR A 109 -28.61 -0.61 -11.47
N LYS A 110 -29.43 -0.85 -10.44
CA LYS A 110 -28.97 -0.73 -9.04
C LYS A 110 -27.85 -1.74 -8.77
N PRO A 111 -26.80 -1.37 -8.01
CA PRO A 111 -25.77 -2.30 -7.60
C PRO A 111 -26.32 -3.37 -6.63
N GLU A 112 -25.80 -4.58 -6.72
CA GLU A 112 -26.13 -5.66 -5.79
C GLU A 112 -25.27 -5.56 -4.52
N LEU A 113 -25.75 -4.79 -3.55
CA LEU A 113 -25.07 -4.59 -2.26
C LEU A 113 -25.57 -5.56 -1.19
N GLN A 114 -24.63 -6.05 -0.36
CA GLN A 114 -24.89 -6.98 0.74
C GLN A 114 -24.50 -6.32 2.07
N ASP A 115 -25.25 -6.63 3.13
CA ASP A 115 -24.96 -6.11 4.48
C ASP A 115 -23.75 -6.83 5.12
N LYS A 116 -23.41 -8.02 4.62
CA LYS A 116 -22.25 -8.80 5.01
C LYS A 116 -21.59 -9.39 3.78
N TRP A 117 -20.28 -9.23 3.70
CA TRP A 117 -19.45 -9.82 2.67
C TRP A 117 -18.56 -10.87 3.31
N GLY A 118 -18.32 -11.98 2.60
CA GLY A 118 -17.24 -12.89 2.99
C GLY A 118 -15.91 -12.13 3.00
N ILE A 119 -14.99 -12.50 3.88
CA ILE A 119 -13.74 -11.71 4.07
C ILE A 119 -12.94 -11.58 2.77
N LYS A 120 -12.91 -12.65 1.95
CA LYS A 120 -12.23 -12.69 0.65
C LYS A 120 -13.13 -12.32 -0.54
N GLN A 121 -14.41 -12.05 -0.29
CA GLN A 121 -15.35 -11.71 -1.36
C GLN A 121 -15.13 -10.26 -1.78
N THR A 122 -15.01 -10.02 -3.09
CA THR A 122 -14.93 -8.68 -3.66
C THR A 122 -16.25 -8.28 -4.30
N SER A 123 -16.52 -6.97 -4.25
CA SER A 123 -17.71 -6.30 -4.74
C SER A 123 -17.42 -5.37 -5.92
N THR A 124 -16.15 -5.27 -6.34
CA THR A 124 -15.67 -4.30 -7.33
C THR A 124 -16.46 -4.32 -8.64
N GLN A 125 -16.99 -5.47 -9.09
CA GLN A 125 -17.83 -5.53 -10.30
C GLN A 125 -19.11 -4.67 -10.23
N GLU A 126 -19.60 -4.37 -9.02
CA GLU A 126 -20.80 -3.56 -8.81
C GLU A 126 -20.48 -2.05 -8.82
N PHE A 127 -19.20 -1.68 -8.88
CA PHE A 127 -18.77 -0.30 -8.73
C PHE A 127 -19.32 0.65 -9.79
N LEU A 128 -19.19 0.31 -11.07
CA LEU A 128 -19.67 1.21 -12.13
C LEU A 128 -21.21 1.32 -12.13
N LYS A 129 -21.91 0.24 -11.74
CA LYS A 129 -23.36 0.29 -11.52
C LYS A 129 -23.70 1.21 -10.35
N PHE A 130 -22.94 1.13 -9.25
CA PHE A 130 -23.09 2.00 -8.09
C PHE A 130 -22.89 3.48 -8.43
N LEU A 131 -21.81 3.83 -9.14
CA LEU A 131 -21.59 5.21 -9.58
C LEU A 131 -22.72 5.71 -10.49
N ALA A 132 -23.15 4.90 -11.45
CA ALA A 132 -24.24 5.26 -12.36
C ALA A 132 -25.56 5.45 -11.60
N ASP A 133 -25.88 4.55 -10.66
CA ASP A 133 -27.06 4.65 -9.81
C ASP A 133 -27.04 5.94 -8.97
N LEU A 134 -25.91 6.30 -8.36
CA LEU A 134 -25.78 7.57 -7.63
C LEU A 134 -26.05 8.79 -8.52
N LYS A 135 -25.52 8.82 -9.75
CA LYS A 135 -25.79 9.94 -10.68
C LYS A 135 -27.26 10.04 -11.06
N ILE A 136 -27.93 8.91 -11.20
CA ILE A 136 -29.37 8.84 -11.49
C ILE A 136 -30.16 9.31 -10.26
N GLN A 137 -29.82 8.84 -9.06
CA GLN A 137 -30.44 9.30 -7.82
C GLN A 137 -30.25 10.79 -7.59
N GLU A 138 -29.07 11.35 -7.88
CA GLU A 138 -28.79 12.79 -7.82
C GLU A 138 -29.76 13.58 -8.72
N ALA A 139 -29.94 13.13 -9.96
CA ALA A 139 -30.84 13.77 -10.91
C ALA A 139 -32.32 13.67 -10.50
N LEU A 140 -32.76 12.49 -10.02
CA LEU A 140 -34.12 12.26 -9.55
C LEU A 140 -34.44 13.09 -8.30
N ALA A 141 -33.53 13.12 -7.33
CA ALA A 141 -33.69 13.91 -6.11
C ALA A 141 -33.82 15.40 -6.42
N ARG A 142 -33.03 15.95 -7.36
CA ARG A 142 -33.20 17.34 -7.83
C ARG A 142 -34.56 17.57 -8.46
N ASN A 143 -35.01 16.65 -9.31
CA ASN A 143 -36.32 16.75 -9.96
C ASN A 143 -37.48 16.71 -8.94
N GLU A 144 -37.35 15.91 -7.88
CA GLU A 144 -38.29 15.83 -6.77
C GLU A 144 -38.13 16.97 -5.73
N LYS A 145 -37.18 17.91 -5.95
CA LYS A 145 -36.84 19.01 -5.03
C LYS A 145 -36.32 18.55 -3.66
N LEU A 146 -35.76 17.33 -3.61
CA LEU A 146 -35.03 16.78 -2.47
C LEU A 146 -33.58 17.28 -2.49
N GLU A 147 -33.40 18.59 -2.34
CA GLU A 147 -32.09 19.26 -2.47
C GLU A 147 -31.04 18.71 -1.50
N LYS A 148 -31.46 18.32 -0.29
CA LYS A 148 -30.54 17.76 0.70
C LYS A 148 -29.88 16.47 0.20
N ASP A 149 -30.69 15.54 -0.30
CA ASP A 149 -30.22 14.23 -0.78
C ASP A 149 -29.36 14.39 -2.05
N ALA A 150 -29.80 15.24 -2.97
CA ALA A 150 -29.02 15.58 -4.18
C ALA A 150 -27.66 16.20 -3.84
N ASN A 151 -27.61 17.11 -2.86
CA ASN A 151 -26.36 17.75 -2.45
C ASN A 151 -25.43 16.77 -1.73
N GLN A 152 -25.96 15.85 -0.93
CA GLN A 152 -25.15 14.78 -0.30
C GLN A 152 -24.48 13.89 -1.35
N ILE A 153 -25.20 13.48 -2.40
CA ILE A 153 -24.61 12.69 -3.49
C ILE A 153 -23.54 13.51 -4.23
N ARG A 154 -23.81 14.80 -4.50
CA ARG A 154 -22.83 15.68 -5.15
C ARG A 154 -21.55 15.81 -4.33
N GLU A 155 -21.67 16.04 -3.01
CA GLU A 155 -20.52 16.12 -2.10
C GLU A 155 -19.73 14.82 -2.07
N TRP A 156 -20.41 13.67 -2.12
CA TRP A 156 -19.75 12.37 -2.25
C TRP A 156 -18.91 12.28 -3.52
N PHE A 157 -19.44 12.71 -4.68
CA PHE A 157 -18.68 12.73 -5.93
C PHE A 157 -17.47 13.66 -5.87
N VAL A 158 -17.60 14.84 -5.26
CA VAL A 158 -16.47 15.78 -5.08
C VAL A 158 -15.37 15.15 -4.22
N ASN A 159 -15.74 14.47 -3.14
CA ASN A 159 -14.77 13.76 -2.30
C ASN A 159 -14.11 12.59 -3.05
N PHE A 160 -14.89 11.84 -3.83
CA PHE A 160 -14.38 10.74 -4.63
C PHE A 160 -13.44 11.23 -5.76
N GLU A 161 -13.76 12.34 -6.42
CA GLU A 161 -12.86 13.00 -7.40
C GLU A 161 -11.55 13.44 -6.77
N ARG A 162 -11.59 14.03 -5.57
CA ARG A 162 -10.38 14.40 -4.82
C ARG A 162 -9.52 13.19 -4.48
N LEU A 163 -10.14 12.10 -4.01
CA LEU A 163 -9.47 10.83 -3.75
C LEU A 163 -8.81 10.27 -5.02
N LEU A 164 -9.50 10.33 -6.16
CA LEU A 164 -8.90 9.95 -7.44
C LEU A 164 -7.72 10.88 -7.76
N GLY A 165 -7.84 12.19 -7.54
CA GLY A 165 -6.73 13.12 -7.73
C GLY A 165 -5.49 12.79 -6.88
N GLU A 166 -5.67 12.31 -5.66
CA GLU A 166 -4.58 11.82 -4.80
C GLU A 166 -3.95 10.53 -5.35
N ILE A 167 -4.77 9.55 -5.75
CA ILE A 167 -4.31 8.29 -6.35
C ILE A 167 -3.50 8.54 -7.63
N PHE A 168 -4.01 9.40 -8.53
CA PHE A 168 -3.41 9.71 -9.82
C PHE A 168 -2.32 10.79 -9.74
N GLN A 169 -2.11 11.37 -8.56
CA GLN A 169 -1.21 12.51 -8.34
C GLN A 169 -1.49 13.64 -9.34
N ASP A 170 -2.77 13.99 -9.45
CA ASP A 170 -3.30 15.05 -10.29
C ASP A 170 -4.47 15.73 -9.59
N LYS A 171 -4.22 16.91 -9.01
CA LYS A 171 -5.24 17.68 -8.28
C LYS A 171 -6.34 18.24 -9.18
N ASP A 172 -6.07 18.34 -10.48
CA ASP A 172 -7.00 18.85 -11.48
C ASP A 172 -7.78 17.71 -12.17
N LEU A 173 -7.67 16.48 -11.66
CA LEU A 173 -8.41 15.33 -12.17
C LEU A 173 -9.93 15.57 -12.08
N GLN A 174 -10.63 15.23 -13.16
CA GLN A 174 -12.10 15.31 -13.22
C GLN A 174 -12.71 13.97 -13.57
N LEU A 175 -13.88 13.68 -12.99
CA LEU A 175 -14.66 12.50 -13.28
C LEU A 175 -15.91 12.89 -14.08
N TYR A 176 -15.89 12.61 -15.39
CA TYR A 176 -17.00 12.89 -16.28
C TYR A 176 -17.96 11.71 -16.38
N PHE A 177 -19.25 11.97 -16.19
CA PHE A 177 -20.32 10.99 -16.38
C PHE A 177 -21.04 11.23 -17.71
N ASN A 178 -21.12 10.21 -18.56
CA ASN A 178 -21.91 10.24 -19.78
C ASN A 178 -23.30 9.65 -19.55
N TYR A 179 -24.32 10.50 -19.45
CA TYR A 179 -25.70 10.08 -19.20
C TYR A 179 -26.33 9.21 -20.31
N LYS A 180 -25.75 9.18 -21.52
CA LYS A 180 -26.32 8.43 -22.66
C LYS A 180 -25.98 6.94 -22.62
N ASP A 181 -24.76 6.61 -22.21
CA ASP A 181 -24.25 5.23 -22.14
C ASP A 181 -23.86 4.80 -20.72
N TYR A 182 -24.12 5.67 -19.73
CA TYR A 182 -23.84 5.47 -18.31
C TYR A 182 -22.36 5.23 -17.97
N SER A 183 -21.44 5.54 -18.88
CA SER A 183 -20.01 5.37 -18.68
C SER A 183 -19.39 6.53 -17.90
N PHE A 184 -18.30 6.23 -17.21
CA PHE A 184 -17.47 7.20 -16.51
C PHE A 184 -16.11 7.33 -17.18
N LYS A 185 -15.64 8.56 -17.32
CA LYS A 185 -14.34 8.92 -17.90
C LYS A 185 -13.54 9.72 -16.90
N ILE A 186 -12.28 9.35 -16.74
CA ILE A 186 -11.31 10.05 -15.92
C ILE A 186 -10.52 10.98 -16.85
N LEU A 187 -10.55 12.27 -16.56
CA LEU A 187 -9.78 13.29 -17.27
C LEU A 187 -8.61 13.70 -16.39
N THR A 188 -7.39 13.45 -16.85
CA THR A 188 -6.16 13.76 -16.10
C THR A 188 -5.03 14.11 -17.07
N LYS A 189 -4.27 15.18 -16.78
CA LYS A 189 -3.09 15.61 -17.56
C LYS A 189 -3.30 15.61 -19.10
N GLY A 190 -4.49 16.02 -19.56
CA GLY A 190 -4.85 16.04 -20.99
C GLY A 190 -5.15 14.67 -21.62
N LYS A 191 -5.27 13.62 -20.81
CA LYS A 191 -5.71 12.28 -21.22
C LYS A 191 -7.12 12.01 -20.71
N GLU A 192 -7.84 11.17 -21.44
CA GLU A 192 -9.18 10.72 -21.10
C GLU A 192 -9.24 9.20 -21.27
N PHE A 193 -9.66 8.49 -20.23
CA PHE A 193 -9.80 7.03 -20.24
C PHE A 193 -10.87 6.57 -19.24
N LYS A 194 -11.33 5.33 -19.40
CA LYS A 194 -12.31 4.69 -18.50
C LYS A 194 -11.63 3.94 -17.36
N PHE A 195 -12.41 3.56 -16.33
CA PHE A 195 -11.94 2.66 -15.28
C PHE A 195 -11.51 1.29 -15.81
N THR A 196 -12.11 0.83 -16.92
CA THR A 196 -11.76 -0.42 -17.60
C THR A 196 -10.44 -0.35 -18.37
N GLU A 197 -9.86 0.84 -18.52
CA GLU A 197 -8.65 1.12 -19.32
C GLU A 197 -7.44 1.50 -18.44
N LEU A 198 -7.55 1.32 -17.11
CA LEU A 198 -6.51 1.67 -16.15
C LEU A 198 -5.26 0.82 -16.29
N SER A 199 -4.10 1.42 -15.96
CA SER A 199 -2.86 0.66 -15.79
C SER A 199 -2.95 -0.25 -14.56
N ASP A 200 -2.19 -1.36 -14.58
CA ASP A 200 -2.21 -2.36 -13.51
C ASP A 200 -1.90 -1.77 -12.12
N GLY A 201 -1.04 -0.73 -12.05
CA GLY A 201 -0.72 -0.05 -10.79
C GLY A 201 -1.90 0.71 -10.19
N PHE A 202 -2.58 1.55 -10.97
CA PHE A 202 -3.76 2.27 -10.49
C PHE A 202 -4.93 1.33 -10.22
N ALA A 203 -5.09 0.31 -11.06
CA ALA A 203 -6.07 -0.75 -10.89
C ALA A 203 -5.93 -1.47 -9.54
N ALA A 204 -4.70 -1.79 -9.12
CA ALA A 204 -4.44 -2.49 -7.87
C ALA A 204 -4.83 -1.65 -6.63
N VAL A 205 -4.56 -0.34 -6.66
CA VAL A 205 -4.98 0.60 -5.59
C VAL A 205 -6.50 0.75 -5.56
N LEU A 206 -7.10 1.00 -6.73
CA LEU A 206 -8.53 1.20 -6.83
C LEU A 206 -9.32 -0.04 -6.45
N ASP A 207 -8.82 -1.25 -6.69
CA ASP A 207 -9.51 -2.48 -6.29
C ASP A 207 -9.76 -2.54 -4.78
N ILE A 208 -8.77 -2.13 -3.96
CA ILE A 208 -8.90 -2.06 -2.50
C ILE A 208 -9.86 -0.93 -2.12
N VAL A 209 -9.61 0.29 -2.63
CA VAL A 209 -10.38 1.47 -2.23
C VAL A 209 -11.84 1.34 -2.61
N VAL A 210 -12.14 0.94 -3.85
CA VAL A 210 -13.50 0.77 -4.35
C VAL A 210 -14.24 -0.32 -3.58
N ASP A 211 -13.60 -1.48 -3.37
CA ASP A 211 -14.25 -2.56 -2.64
C ASP A 211 -14.58 -2.18 -1.20
N LEU A 212 -13.68 -1.45 -0.52
CA LEU A 212 -13.96 -0.91 0.81
C LEU A 212 -15.10 0.11 0.79
N ILE A 213 -15.11 1.05 -0.18
CA ILE A 213 -16.20 2.02 -0.35
C ILE A 213 -17.54 1.30 -0.49
N LEU A 214 -17.62 0.26 -1.33
CA LEU A 214 -18.83 -0.52 -1.55
C LEU A 214 -19.25 -1.29 -0.30
N LYS A 215 -18.30 -1.90 0.42
CA LYS A 215 -18.55 -2.61 1.70
C LYS A 215 -19.01 -1.66 2.82
N MET A 216 -18.68 -0.38 2.75
CA MET A 216 -19.16 0.65 3.68
C MET A 216 -20.58 1.13 3.39
N GLN A 217 -21.14 0.84 2.22
CA GLN A 217 -22.49 1.26 1.87
C GLN A 217 -23.54 0.37 2.55
N HIS A 218 -24.51 0.99 3.22
CA HIS A 218 -25.64 0.30 3.82
C HIS A 218 -26.90 0.53 2.99
N LYS A 219 -27.76 -0.49 2.86
CA LYS A 219 -28.98 -0.44 1.99
C LYS A 219 -29.94 0.73 2.24
N ASN A 220 -29.87 1.37 3.41
CA ASN A 220 -30.82 2.40 3.86
C ASN A 220 -30.18 3.79 4.09
N GLN A 221 -28.90 3.96 3.74
CA GLN A 221 -28.22 5.26 3.80
C GLN A 221 -27.70 5.59 2.41
N LEU A 222 -27.99 6.81 1.93
CA LEU A 222 -27.58 7.25 0.61
C LEU A 222 -26.05 7.24 0.45
N THR A 223 -25.33 7.66 1.48
CA THR A 223 -23.88 7.64 1.55
C THR A 223 -23.45 7.56 3.02
N ARG A 224 -22.51 6.67 3.37
CA ARG A 224 -21.68 6.86 4.57
C ARG A 224 -20.42 7.62 4.17
N ALA A 225 -20.00 8.56 5.02
CA ALA A 225 -18.62 9.00 5.05
C ALA A 225 -17.71 7.77 5.29
N TYR A 226 -16.45 7.82 4.86
CA TYR A 226 -15.47 6.73 4.91
C TYR A 226 -15.04 6.34 6.36
N GLU A 227 -16.01 6.30 7.28
CA GLU A 227 -15.86 6.28 8.73
C GLU A 227 -16.19 4.92 9.35
N CYS A 228 -16.44 3.89 8.54
CA CYS A 228 -16.72 2.55 9.06
C CYS A 228 -15.48 1.97 9.75
N GLU A 229 -15.69 1.35 10.90
CA GLU A 229 -14.65 0.62 11.62
C GLU A 229 -14.30 -0.68 10.88
N GLY A 230 -13.07 -1.16 11.00
CA GLY A 230 -12.74 -2.46 10.41
C GLY A 230 -11.31 -2.93 10.57
N ILE A 231 -11.08 -4.19 10.20
CA ILE A 231 -9.76 -4.78 10.03
C ILE A 231 -9.60 -5.20 8.57
N VAL A 232 -8.59 -4.67 7.90
CA VAL A 232 -8.29 -4.98 6.51
C VAL A 232 -6.92 -5.63 6.40
N LEU A 233 -6.90 -6.79 5.76
CA LEU A 233 -5.69 -7.55 5.50
C LEU A 233 -5.32 -7.45 4.02
N VAL A 234 -4.07 -7.11 3.71
CA VAL A 234 -3.60 -7.01 2.31
C VAL A 234 -2.31 -7.79 2.15
N ASP A 235 -2.34 -8.81 1.29
CA ASP A 235 -1.14 -9.52 0.89
C ASP A 235 -0.42 -8.77 -0.23
N GLU A 236 0.90 -8.61 -0.09
CA GLU A 236 1.79 -7.88 -0.99
C GLU A 236 1.16 -6.57 -1.48
N ILE A 237 1.01 -5.61 -0.56
CA ILE A 237 0.35 -4.32 -0.84
C ILE A 237 1.01 -3.59 -2.04
N GLU A 238 2.29 -3.80 -2.27
CA GLU A 238 3.09 -3.27 -3.38
C GLU A 238 2.86 -3.96 -4.74
N THR A 239 2.19 -5.10 -4.81
CA THR A 239 2.09 -5.88 -6.04
C THR A 239 1.42 -5.07 -7.15
N HIS A 240 2.09 -5.01 -8.31
CA HIS A 240 1.79 -4.17 -9.48
C HIS A 240 1.96 -2.65 -9.31
N LEU A 241 2.32 -2.15 -8.12
CA LEU A 241 2.52 -0.72 -7.88
C LEU A 241 3.89 -0.25 -8.38
N HIS A 242 3.91 0.89 -9.06
CA HIS A 242 5.15 1.61 -9.35
C HIS A 242 5.71 2.27 -8.07
N LEU A 243 7.01 2.58 -8.06
CA LEU A 243 7.74 3.03 -6.86
C LEU A 243 7.10 4.23 -6.15
N GLU A 244 6.58 5.20 -6.90
CA GLU A 244 5.90 6.36 -6.32
C GLU A 244 4.64 5.96 -5.55
N LEU A 245 3.82 5.06 -6.10
CA LEU A 245 2.61 4.55 -5.44
C LEU A 245 2.96 3.72 -4.20
N GLN A 246 4.06 2.96 -4.22
CA GLN A 246 4.50 2.21 -3.04
C GLN A 246 4.83 3.12 -1.84
N LYS A 247 5.30 4.35 -2.08
CA LYS A 247 5.59 5.33 -1.03
C LYS A 247 4.35 6.00 -0.44
N VAL A 248 3.25 6.04 -1.17
CA VAL A 248 2.04 6.79 -0.76
C VAL A 248 0.85 5.89 -0.46
N ILE A 249 0.88 4.60 -0.81
CA ILE A 249 -0.27 3.70 -0.68
C ILE A 249 -0.76 3.57 0.76
N MET A 250 0.14 3.40 1.74
CA MET A 250 -0.27 3.27 3.14
C MET A 250 -0.78 4.59 3.71
N PRO A 251 -0.08 5.73 3.58
CA PRO A 251 -0.62 7.05 3.94
C PRO A 251 -2.01 7.30 3.36
N LEU A 252 -2.17 7.06 2.05
CA LEU A 252 -3.42 7.24 1.33
C LEU A 252 -4.54 6.37 1.94
N LEU A 253 -4.32 5.07 2.11
CA LEU A 253 -5.33 4.17 2.68
C LEU A 253 -5.71 4.56 4.11
N THR A 254 -4.75 4.98 4.93
CA THR A 254 -4.99 5.41 6.31
C THR A 254 -5.66 6.77 6.43
N GLU A 255 -5.46 7.66 5.46
CA GLU A 255 -6.15 8.95 5.38
C GLU A 255 -7.60 8.78 4.91
N ILE A 256 -7.82 7.95 3.89
CA ILE A 256 -9.17 7.66 3.38
C ILE A 256 -9.99 6.89 4.43
N PHE A 257 -9.38 5.94 5.13
CA PHE A 257 -10.06 5.04 6.06
C PHE A 257 -9.47 5.11 7.49
N PRO A 258 -9.68 6.22 8.22
CA PRO A 258 -9.02 6.47 9.51
C PRO A 258 -9.45 5.51 10.64
N ASN A 259 -10.58 4.82 10.49
CA ASN A 259 -11.12 3.87 11.48
C ASN A 259 -10.81 2.41 11.13
N ILE A 260 -10.01 2.16 10.09
CA ILE A 260 -9.57 0.82 9.70
C ILE A 260 -8.18 0.52 10.26
N GLN A 261 -8.05 -0.65 10.89
CA GLN A 261 -6.77 -1.25 11.21
C GLN A 261 -6.27 -2.06 10.02
N PHE A 262 -5.09 -1.74 9.51
CA PHE A 262 -4.48 -2.44 8.37
C PHE A 262 -3.42 -3.43 8.85
N ILE A 263 -3.49 -4.67 8.35
CA ILE A 263 -2.45 -5.69 8.48
C ILE A 263 -1.98 -6.04 7.08
N VAL A 264 -0.79 -5.59 6.70
CA VAL A 264 -0.30 -5.76 5.34
C VAL A 264 0.96 -6.60 5.32
N THR A 265 1.20 -7.35 4.24
CA THR A 265 2.51 -7.95 3.98
C THR A 265 3.22 -7.15 2.90
N THR A 266 4.55 -7.02 3.03
CA THR A 266 5.37 -6.33 2.03
C THR A 266 6.81 -6.84 1.98
N HIS A 267 7.40 -6.80 0.78
CA HIS A 267 8.85 -6.90 0.56
C HIS A 267 9.46 -5.57 0.11
N SER A 268 8.67 -4.49 0.04
CA SER A 268 9.13 -3.20 -0.45
C SER A 268 9.66 -2.32 0.69
N PRO A 269 10.92 -1.88 0.62
CA PRO A 269 11.44 -0.87 1.55
C PRO A 269 10.65 0.45 1.49
N PHE A 270 10.04 0.77 0.34
CA PHE A 270 9.25 1.99 0.16
C PHE A 270 7.93 1.93 0.92
N VAL A 271 7.29 0.76 0.98
CA VAL A 271 6.07 0.57 1.79
C VAL A 271 6.43 0.62 3.28
N LEU A 272 7.51 -0.06 3.69
CA LEU A 272 7.94 -0.06 5.09
C LEU A 272 8.21 1.35 5.62
N SER A 273 8.90 2.18 4.83
CA SER A 273 9.21 3.57 5.18
C SER A 273 8.07 4.57 4.90
N SER A 274 6.90 4.12 4.43
CA SER A 274 5.82 5.03 4.04
C SER A 274 4.94 5.52 5.18
N LEU A 275 4.89 4.80 6.31
CA LEU A 275 3.92 5.06 7.37
C LEU A 275 4.60 5.11 8.73
N SER A 276 4.53 6.27 9.39
CA SER A 276 5.15 6.49 10.71
C SER A 276 4.40 5.82 11.86
N ASN A 277 3.11 5.58 11.72
CA ASN A 277 2.24 4.97 12.73
C ASN A 277 1.94 3.48 12.43
N ALA A 278 2.92 2.75 11.91
CA ALA A 278 2.89 1.31 11.72
C ALA A 278 4.04 0.62 12.46
N VAL A 279 3.75 -0.57 13.02
CA VAL A 279 4.78 -1.50 13.48
C VAL A 279 5.15 -2.41 12.32
N ALA A 280 6.43 -2.58 12.00
CA ALA A 280 6.86 -3.68 11.15
C ALA A 280 7.29 -4.88 11.99
N PHE A 281 6.90 -6.07 11.56
CA PHE A 281 7.38 -7.33 12.11
C PHE A 281 8.15 -8.10 11.05
N ASP A 282 9.42 -8.38 11.35
CA ASP A 282 10.25 -9.22 10.51
C ASP A 282 10.08 -10.70 10.83
N LEU A 283 9.58 -11.49 9.88
CA LEU A 283 9.47 -12.93 10.03
C LEU A 283 10.81 -13.68 9.97
N GLU A 284 11.84 -13.11 9.35
CA GLU A 284 13.16 -13.73 9.23
C GLU A 284 13.94 -13.64 10.54
N HIS A 285 14.09 -12.43 11.09
CA HIS A 285 14.80 -12.21 12.34
C HIS A 285 13.90 -12.34 13.59
N GLN A 286 12.57 -12.37 13.44
CA GLN A 286 11.58 -12.42 14.53
C GLN A 286 11.64 -11.20 15.43
N GLU A 287 11.85 -10.03 14.82
CA GLU A 287 12.06 -8.77 15.51
C GLU A 287 11.01 -7.74 15.09
N ILE A 288 10.70 -6.86 16.04
CA ILE A 288 9.86 -5.70 15.79
C ILE A 288 10.77 -4.57 15.32
N ILE A 289 10.38 -3.91 14.24
CA ILE A 289 11.03 -2.73 13.71
C ILE A 289 10.07 -1.57 13.88
N GLU A 290 10.50 -0.60 14.69
CA GLU A 290 9.78 0.64 14.96
C GLU A 290 10.44 1.79 14.20
N ASP A 291 9.73 2.89 14.02
CA ASP A 291 10.24 4.14 13.44
C ASP A 291 10.89 3.96 12.05
N LEU A 292 10.26 3.14 11.21
CA LEU A 292 10.69 2.83 9.84
C LEU A 292 10.90 4.07 8.95
N THR A 293 10.22 5.17 9.25
CA THR A 293 10.35 6.44 8.54
C THR A 293 11.70 7.13 8.75
N GLU A 294 12.44 6.78 9.81
CA GLU A 294 13.78 7.34 10.06
C GLU A 294 14.86 6.69 9.18
N TYR A 295 14.60 5.50 8.66
CA TYR A 295 15.54 4.79 7.81
C TYR A 295 15.45 5.26 6.36
N SER A 296 16.61 5.52 5.76
CA SER A 296 16.65 5.76 4.32
C SER A 296 16.35 4.46 3.55
N TYR A 297 15.88 4.60 2.31
CA TYR A 297 15.67 3.47 1.41
C TYR A 297 16.93 2.59 1.31
N GLU A 298 18.11 3.21 1.19
CA GLU A 298 19.39 2.51 1.07
C GLU A 298 19.71 1.73 2.35
N SER A 299 19.40 2.31 3.51
CA SER A 299 19.63 1.68 4.81
C SER A 299 18.77 0.42 4.98
N LEU A 300 17.49 0.49 4.58
CA LEU A 300 16.60 -0.67 4.58
C LEU A 300 17.01 -1.69 3.51
N ALA A 301 17.28 -1.25 2.28
CA ALA A 301 17.66 -2.14 1.18
C ALA A 301 18.96 -2.91 1.48
N GLU A 302 19.98 -2.25 1.99
CA GLU A 302 21.30 -2.86 2.26
C GLU A 302 21.35 -3.55 3.61
N GLY A 303 20.95 -2.85 4.67
CA GLY A 303 21.05 -3.34 6.03
C GLY A 303 20.07 -4.47 6.31
N TYR A 304 18.84 -4.34 5.81
CA TYR A 304 17.76 -5.25 6.16
C TYR A 304 17.46 -6.27 5.05
N PHE A 305 17.35 -5.84 3.78
CA PHE A 305 17.10 -6.76 2.67
C PHE A 305 18.38 -7.40 2.10
N GLY A 306 19.57 -6.95 2.52
CA GLY A 306 20.85 -7.48 2.03
C GLY A 306 21.11 -7.20 0.55
N VAL A 307 20.39 -6.25 -0.04
CA VAL A 307 20.51 -5.88 -1.46
C VAL A 307 21.57 -4.80 -1.60
N LYS A 308 22.66 -5.10 -2.30
CA LYS A 308 23.65 -4.08 -2.65
C LYS A 308 23.02 -3.09 -3.64
N THR A 309 22.87 -1.83 -3.24
CA THR A 309 22.36 -0.79 -4.14
C THR A 309 23.44 -0.34 -5.13
N ALA A 310 23.03 0.31 -6.21
CA ALA A 310 23.96 0.97 -7.13
C ALA A 310 24.84 2.00 -6.41
N SER A 311 24.29 2.70 -5.41
CA SER A 311 25.04 3.65 -4.58
C SER A 311 26.15 2.95 -3.78
N SER A 312 25.89 1.77 -3.21
CA SER A 312 26.93 0.98 -2.51
C SER A 312 28.03 0.50 -3.45
N TYR A 313 27.67 0.02 -4.64
CA TYR A 313 28.66 -0.36 -5.65
C TYR A 313 29.52 0.84 -6.10
N MET A 314 28.87 1.98 -6.41
CA MET A 314 29.56 3.22 -6.74
C MET A 314 30.42 3.72 -5.57
N GLY A 315 29.97 3.57 -4.33
CA GLY A 315 30.74 3.90 -3.13
C GLY A 315 32.00 3.04 -2.98
N MET A 316 31.90 1.72 -3.24
CA MET A 316 33.06 0.81 -3.25
C MET A 316 34.05 1.20 -4.36
N GLN A 317 33.57 1.48 -5.58
CA GLN A 317 34.42 1.93 -6.68
C GLN A 317 35.08 3.28 -6.39
N LEU A 318 34.36 4.21 -5.75
CA LEU A 318 34.90 5.50 -5.34
C LEU A 318 35.97 5.35 -4.27
N GLY A 319 35.74 4.48 -3.28
CA GLY A 319 36.73 4.15 -2.25
C GLY A 319 38.01 3.54 -2.84
N ARG A 320 37.86 2.63 -3.81
CA ARG A 320 38.99 2.06 -4.55
C ARG A 320 39.74 3.12 -5.37
N LEU A 321 39.02 4.01 -6.05
CA LEU A 321 39.61 5.15 -6.76
C LEU A 321 40.38 6.06 -5.80
N GLU A 322 39.83 6.37 -4.63
CA GLU A 322 40.50 7.19 -3.61
C GLU A 322 41.78 6.51 -3.09
N GLU A 323 41.76 5.18 -2.89
CA GLU A 323 42.95 4.40 -2.50
C GLU A 323 44.07 4.50 -3.55
N LEU A 324 43.75 4.28 -4.83
CA LEU A 324 44.71 4.34 -5.93
C LEU A 324 45.29 5.76 -6.12
N LEU A 325 44.46 6.79 -5.94
CA LEU A 325 44.90 8.19 -6.00
C LEU A 325 45.85 8.56 -4.86
N LYS A 326 45.77 7.91 -3.69
CA LYS A 326 46.67 8.13 -2.56
C LYS A 326 48.04 7.45 -2.68
N LYS A 327 48.19 6.38 -3.48
CA LYS A 327 49.48 5.67 -3.64
C LYS A 327 50.54 6.53 -4.31
N GLU A 328 51.77 6.58 -3.80
CA GLU A 328 52.85 7.35 -4.44
C GLU A 328 53.30 6.74 -5.77
N MET A 329 53.32 5.40 -5.87
CA MET A 329 53.67 4.66 -7.07
C MET A 329 52.56 3.67 -7.44
N LEU A 330 52.10 3.74 -8.69
CA LEU A 330 51.07 2.86 -9.24
C LEU A 330 51.73 1.89 -10.24
N PRO A 331 51.66 0.56 -10.03
CA PRO A 331 52.06 -0.41 -11.05
C PRO A 331 51.16 -0.29 -12.29
N LEU A 332 51.63 -0.80 -13.44
CA LEU A 332 50.96 -0.62 -14.73
C LEU A 332 49.50 -1.10 -14.72
N SER A 333 49.20 -2.21 -14.02
CA SER A 333 47.84 -2.74 -13.87
C SER A 333 46.91 -1.80 -13.11
N GLU A 334 47.39 -1.17 -12.04
CA GLU A 334 46.60 -0.23 -11.24
C GLU A 334 46.45 1.13 -11.93
N LYS A 335 47.39 1.53 -12.80
CA LYS A 335 47.21 2.70 -13.67
C LYS A 335 46.06 2.49 -14.67
N THR A 336 45.98 1.30 -15.27
CA THR A 336 44.89 0.95 -16.17
C THR A 336 43.56 0.90 -15.41
N GLU A 337 43.52 0.23 -14.24
CA GLU A 337 42.34 0.19 -13.35
C GLU A 337 41.87 1.61 -12.99
N LEU A 338 42.79 2.51 -12.63
CA LEU A 338 42.47 3.90 -12.31
C LEU A 338 41.89 4.67 -13.50
N LYS A 339 42.42 4.46 -14.72
CA LYS A 339 41.86 5.06 -15.94
C LYS A 339 40.45 4.58 -16.22
N ASP A 340 40.21 3.28 -16.07
CA ASP A 340 38.90 2.68 -16.32
C ASP A 340 37.87 3.21 -15.31
N LEU A 341 38.23 3.27 -14.02
CA LEU A 341 37.37 3.84 -12.98
C LEU A 341 37.03 5.32 -13.25
N ILE A 342 38.01 6.15 -13.66
CA ILE A 342 37.77 7.56 -14.02
C ILE A 342 36.84 7.66 -15.23
N CYS A 343 37.07 6.84 -16.26
CA CYS A 343 36.24 6.80 -17.47
C CYS A 343 34.79 6.39 -17.15
N ASP A 344 34.62 5.46 -16.23
CA ASP A 344 33.30 5.01 -15.79
C ASP A 344 32.59 6.10 -14.99
N PHE A 345 33.25 6.75 -14.03
CA PHE A 345 32.65 7.86 -13.27
C PHE A 345 32.32 9.09 -14.13
N ASP A 346 33.13 9.39 -15.15
CA ASP A 346 32.87 10.51 -16.08
C ASP A 346 31.62 10.29 -16.95
N LYS A 347 31.15 9.05 -17.10
CA LYS A 347 29.92 8.71 -17.84
C LYS A 347 28.65 8.76 -16.99
N ILE A 348 28.77 8.83 -15.66
CA ILE A 348 27.60 8.77 -14.77
C ILE A 348 26.98 10.17 -14.67
N PRO A 349 25.69 10.35 -15.02
CA PRO A 349 25.02 11.64 -14.85
C PRO A 349 24.97 12.05 -13.38
N GLU A 350 25.24 13.33 -13.08
CA GLU A 350 25.29 13.87 -11.72
C GLU A 350 24.01 13.61 -10.90
N VAL A 351 22.87 13.55 -11.59
CA VAL A 351 21.53 13.29 -11.02
C VAL A 351 21.40 11.90 -10.39
N VAL A 352 22.21 10.92 -10.83
CA VAL A 352 22.12 9.52 -10.36
C VAL A 352 22.64 9.35 -8.93
N SER A 353 23.69 10.07 -8.55
CA SER A 353 24.20 10.08 -7.18
C SER A 353 25.00 11.35 -6.88
N PRO A 354 24.32 12.47 -6.56
CA PRO A 354 24.96 13.79 -6.44
C PRO A 354 26.08 13.82 -5.39
N LYS A 355 25.91 13.10 -4.26
CA LYS A 355 26.92 13.05 -3.19
C LYS A 355 28.19 12.30 -3.62
N ILE A 356 28.04 11.14 -4.27
CA ILE A 356 29.17 10.31 -4.73
C ILE A 356 29.90 11.02 -5.88
N ILE A 357 29.16 11.58 -6.83
CA ILE A 357 29.74 12.30 -7.98
C ILE A 357 30.41 13.60 -7.51
N GLY A 358 29.81 14.34 -6.57
CA GLY A 358 30.44 15.49 -5.95
C GLY A 358 31.77 15.15 -5.27
N ARG A 359 31.84 14.02 -4.54
CA ARG A 359 33.10 13.54 -3.95
C ARG A 359 34.12 13.09 -5.00
N TYR A 360 33.69 12.42 -6.06
CA TYR A 360 34.54 12.08 -7.20
C TYR A 360 35.15 13.32 -7.86
N LEU A 361 34.34 14.35 -8.14
CA LEU A 361 34.82 15.61 -8.72
C LEU A 361 35.84 16.32 -7.82
N GLN A 362 35.62 16.28 -6.50
CA GLN A 362 36.62 16.78 -5.54
C GLN A 362 37.94 16.01 -5.63
N LEU A 363 37.91 14.68 -5.65
CA LEU A 363 39.10 13.83 -5.77
C LEU A 363 39.82 14.06 -7.12
N LYS A 364 39.06 14.18 -8.21
CA LYS A 364 39.59 14.47 -9.55
C LYS A 364 40.35 15.78 -9.59
N ASN A 365 39.81 16.83 -8.95
CA ASN A 365 40.47 18.12 -8.85
C ASN A 365 41.70 18.08 -7.93
N GLN A 366 41.62 17.41 -6.77
CA GLN A 366 42.73 17.28 -5.83
C GLN A 366 43.93 16.55 -6.43
N HIS A 367 43.68 15.55 -7.27
CA HIS A 367 44.73 14.72 -7.89
C HIS A 367 44.92 15.01 -9.39
N PHE A 368 44.52 16.18 -9.87
CA PHE A 368 44.51 16.55 -11.29
C PHE A 368 45.84 16.29 -12.01
N ALA A 369 46.97 16.68 -11.42
CA ALA A 369 48.29 16.49 -12.01
C ALA A 369 48.65 15.00 -12.18
N LYS A 370 48.27 14.17 -11.22
CA LYS A 370 48.52 12.73 -11.24
C LYS A 370 47.61 12.03 -12.25
N ILE A 371 46.36 12.48 -12.36
CA ILE A 371 45.38 11.94 -13.31
C ILE A 371 45.76 12.26 -14.75
N ASN A 372 46.22 13.49 -15.03
CA ASN A 372 46.68 13.86 -16.38
C ASN A 372 48.00 13.20 -16.79
N ALA A 373 48.76 12.67 -15.83
CA ALA A 373 49.99 11.95 -16.08
C ALA A 373 49.79 10.43 -16.31
N LEU A 374 48.55 9.93 -16.20
CA LEU A 374 48.19 8.55 -16.51
C LEU A 374 48.08 8.38 -18.03
#